data_AF-A0A1V5SBA0-F1
#
_entry.id   AF-A0A1V5SBA0-F1
#
_cell.length_a   1.000
_cell.length_b   1.000
_cell.length_c   1.000
_cell.angle_alpha   90.00
_cell.angle_beta   90.00
_cell.angle_gamma   90.00
#
_symmetry.space_group_name_H-M   'P 1'
#
loop_
_entity.id
_entity.type
_entity.pdbx_description
1 polymer ?
#
loop_
_entity_poly.entity_id
_entity_poly.type
_entity_poly.pdbx_seq_one_letter_code
_entity_poly.pdbx_strand_id
1 'polypeptide(L)'
;MTAQQLCPALYGAPGGVGWPVEQFGPYEISWDGVGKIWIASNQEGSGTIMVDDRYLLTVTNSTGTKSREEDMAGPYRGVPQPPRDVTYLFAPGTNTMTFKTWSTICCYYGHTPFWIVTDSGIIPKKPCVVDIKL
;
A
#
# COMPACT_ATOMS: atom_id res chain seq x y z
N MET A 1 -16.19 7.18 6.70
CA MET A 1 -15.14 6.27 6.21
C MET A 1 -14.94 6.54 4.73
N THR A 2 -13.70 6.75 4.31
CA THR A 2 -13.29 7.02 2.94
C THR A 2 -12.24 6.00 2.55
N ALA A 3 -12.24 5.55 1.30
CA ALA A 3 -11.29 4.54 0.82
C ALA A 3 -10.78 4.88 -0.58
N GLN A 4 -9.53 4.51 -0.84
CA GLN A 4 -8.88 4.64 -2.15
C GLN A 4 -8.11 3.37 -2.47
N GLN A 5 -8.34 2.80 -3.65
CA GLN A 5 -7.55 1.68 -4.13
C GLN A 5 -6.15 2.16 -4.52
N LEU A 6 -5.12 1.50 -3.98
CA LEU A 6 -3.71 1.75 -4.28
C LEU A 6 -3.22 0.92 -5.45
N CYS A 7 -3.67 -0.32 -5.56
CA CYS A 7 -3.43 -1.19 -6.70
C CYS A 7 -4.53 -2.24 -6.84
N PRO A 8 -4.79 -2.72 -8.07
CA PRO A 8 -5.63 -3.89 -8.29
C PRO A 8 -4.96 -5.16 -7.75
N ALA A 9 -5.69 -6.26 -7.75
CA ALA A 9 -5.11 -7.55 -7.46
C ALA A 9 -4.20 -8.02 -8.61
N LEU A 10 -3.16 -8.77 -8.31
CA LEU A 10 -2.39 -9.52 -9.28
C LEU A 10 -2.22 -10.95 -8.78
N TYR A 11 -2.58 -11.94 -9.60
CA TYR A 11 -2.52 -13.34 -9.20
C TYR A 11 -1.66 -14.12 -10.19
N GLY A 12 -0.57 -14.72 -9.71
CA GLY A 12 0.22 -15.68 -10.48
C GLY A 12 1.02 -15.07 -11.63
N ALA A 13 1.63 -13.89 -11.43
CA ALA A 13 2.58 -13.36 -12.39
C ALA A 13 3.92 -14.10 -12.29
N PRO A 14 4.56 -14.45 -13.43
CA PRO A 14 5.92 -14.96 -13.40
C PRO A 14 6.85 -13.89 -12.83
N GLY A 15 7.85 -14.31 -12.06
CA GLY A 15 8.68 -13.40 -11.27
C GLY A 15 10.06 -13.96 -10.93
N GLY A 16 10.94 -13.08 -10.45
CA GLY A 16 12.24 -13.40 -9.86
C GLY A 16 12.57 -12.42 -8.74
N VAL A 17 13.63 -12.66 -7.96
CA VAL A 17 13.98 -11.74 -6.86
C VAL A 17 14.18 -10.32 -7.41
N GLY A 18 13.39 -9.37 -6.90
CA GLY A 18 13.36 -7.98 -7.36
C GLY A 18 12.55 -7.74 -8.63
N TRP A 19 11.77 -8.70 -9.13
CA TRP A 19 10.92 -8.56 -10.32
C TRP A 19 9.63 -9.41 -10.25
N PRO A 20 8.45 -8.88 -10.60
CA PRO A 20 8.21 -7.49 -10.96
C PRO A 20 8.43 -6.57 -9.76
N VAL A 21 8.71 -5.29 -10.06
CA VAL A 21 8.68 -4.20 -9.09
C VAL A 21 7.60 -3.25 -9.57
N GLU A 22 6.50 -3.23 -8.85
CA GLU A 22 5.40 -2.31 -9.15
C GLU A 22 5.48 -1.12 -8.20
N GLN A 23 5.27 0.07 -8.75
CA GLN A 23 5.22 1.30 -7.98
C GLN A 23 3.95 2.05 -8.34
N PHE A 24 3.21 2.41 -7.30
CA PHE A 24 1.96 3.15 -7.36
C PHE A 24 2.12 4.43 -6.54
N GLY A 25 1.47 5.52 -6.97
CA GLY A 25 1.68 6.82 -6.33
C GLY A 25 2.47 7.80 -7.21
N PRO A 26 2.74 9.01 -6.72
CA PRO A 26 2.37 9.55 -5.40
C PRO A 26 0.87 9.84 -5.21
N TYR A 27 0.24 9.29 -4.20
CA TYR A 27 -1.11 9.65 -3.74
C TYR A 27 -1.03 10.87 -2.84
N GLU A 28 -1.93 11.83 -3.01
CA GLU A 28 -2.13 12.89 -2.02
C GLU A 28 -3.24 12.45 -1.08
N ILE A 29 -3.02 12.63 0.23
CA ILE A 29 -3.95 12.20 1.28
C ILE A 29 -4.10 13.35 2.26
N SER A 30 -5.29 13.95 2.28
CA SER A 30 -5.65 14.98 3.24
C SER A 30 -6.28 14.34 4.46
N TRP A 31 -5.61 14.49 5.60
CA TRP A 31 -6.07 13.93 6.87
C TRP A 31 -6.15 15.04 7.93
N ASP A 32 -7.24 15.11 8.66
CA ASP A 32 -7.48 16.15 9.67
C ASP A 32 -6.85 15.83 11.03
N GLY A 33 -6.24 14.64 11.18
CA GLY A 33 -5.64 14.18 12.42
C GLY A 33 -6.58 13.44 13.35
N VAL A 34 -7.85 13.25 12.98
CA VAL A 34 -8.82 12.50 13.78
C VAL A 34 -8.85 11.05 13.30
N GLY A 35 -9.14 10.09 14.16
CA GLY A 35 -9.35 8.70 13.75
C GLY A 35 -8.09 7.96 13.28
N LYS A 36 -8.24 7.00 12.36
CA LYS A 36 -7.21 6.04 11.95
C LYS A 36 -7.13 5.87 10.44
N ILE A 37 -5.93 5.56 9.98
CA ILE A 37 -5.60 5.24 8.59
C ILE A 37 -5.09 3.80 8.54
N TRP A 38 -5.68 3.01 7.64
CA TRP A 38 -5.41 1.58 7.51
C TRP A 38 -5.06 1.24 6.08
N ILE A 39 -4.23 0.21 5.91
CA ILE A 39 -4.15 -0.53 4.65
C ILE A 39 -4.89 -1.86 4.78
N ALA A 40 -5.71 -2.19 3.78
CA ALA A 40 -6.54 -3.39 3.74
C ALA A 40 -6.68 -3.91 2.31
N SER A 41 -7.23 -5.12 2.14
CA SER A 41 -7.54 -5.66 0.80
C SER A 41 -8.93 -5.32 0.28
N ASN A 42 -9.72 -4.55 1.01
CA ASN A 42 -11.02 -4.07 0.57
C ASN A 42 -11.28 -2.63 1.03
N GLN A 43 -12.28 -1.99 0.43
CA GLN A 43 -12.65 -0.61 0.72
C GLN A 43 -13.26 -0.44 2.13
N GLU A 44 -13.75 -1.53 2.74
CA GLU A 44 -14.32 -1.54 4.08
C GLU A 44 -13.25 -1.53 5.19
N GLY A 45 -11.96 -1.63 4.85
CA GLY A 45 -10.87 -1.58 5.81
C GLY A 45 -10.71 -2.86 6.66
N SER A 46 -11.40 -3.94 6.29
CA SER A 46 -11.44 -5.20 7.04
C SER A 46 -10.73 -6.37 6.33
N GLY A 47 -10.49 -6.23 5.03
CA GLY A 47 -9.93 -7.29 4.19
C GLY A 47 -8.48 -7.59 4.54
N THR A 48 -8.17 -8.88 4.66
CA THR A 48 -6.81 -9.36 4.89
C THR A 48 -5.91 -9.07 3.71
N ILE A 49 -4.75 -8.46 3.96
CA ILE A 49 -3.74 -8.20 2.93
C ILE A 49 -2.89 -9.44 2.69
N MET A 50 -2.58 -9.70 1.43
CA MET A 50 -1.70 -10.78 1.01
C MET A 50 -0.76 -10.23 -0.04
N VAL A 51 0.53 -10.40 0.19
CA VAL A 51 1.57 -10.25 -0.83
C VAL A 51 2.36 -11.53 -0.75
N ASP A 52 2.58 -12.20 -1.88
CA ASP A 52 3.41 -13.41 -1.91
C ASP A 52 4.83 -13.14 -1.42
N ASP A 53 5.25 -11.86 -1.47
CA ASP A 53 6.59 -11.39 -1.16
C ASP A 53 6.61 -10.14 -0.25
N ARG A 54 6.75 -8.93 -0.82
CA ARG A 54 6.93 -7.70 -0.02
C ARG A 54 6.16 -6.52 -0.56
N TYR A 55 5.73 -5.66 0.35
CA TYR A 55 5.31 -4.31 0.05
C TYR A 55 6.09 -3.28 0.87
N LEU A 56 6.11 -2.05 0.37
CA LEU A 56 6.66 -0.86 1.02
C LEU A 56 5.70 0.31 0.80
N LEU A 57 5.15 0.81 1.89
CA LEU A 57 4.45 2.08 1.95
C LEU A 57 5.43 3.16 2.38
N THR A 58 5.54 4.24 1.61
CA THR A 58 6.35 5.40 1.97
C THR A 58 5.46 6.62 2.01
N VAL A 59 5.51 7.37 3.11
CA VAL A 59 4.72 8.60 3.32
C VAL A 59 5.68 9.73 3.62
N THR A 60 5.57 10.82 2.88
CA THR A 60 6.05 12.14 3.29
C THR A 60 4.87 12.86 3.92
N ASN A 61 4.90 13.04 5.24
CA ASN A 61 3.78 13.63 5.96
C ASN A 61 3.68 15.15 5.70
N SER A 62 2.61 15.78 6.22
CA SER A 62 2.38 17.22 6.06
C SER A 62 3.46 18.12 6.67
N THR A 63 4.28 17.60 7.59
CA THR A 63 5.44 18.31 8.17
C THR A 63 6.73 18.13 7.36
N GLY A 64 6.68 17.38 6.25
CA GLY A 64 7.84 17.04 5.42
C GLY A 64 8.67 15.86 5.92
N THR A 65 8.26 15.19 7.00
CA THR A 65 8.94 14.01 7.52
C THR A 65 8.61 12.80 6.66
N LYS A 66 9.65 12.12 6.18
CA LYS A 66 9.52 10.89 5.39
C LYS A 66 9.64 9.67 6.28
N SER A 67 8.60 8.83 6.28
CA SER A 67 8.52 7.58 7.03
C SER A 67 8.04 6.43 6.14
N ARG A 68 8.19 5.19 6.62
CA ARG A 68 7.79 4.00 5.86
C ARG A 68 7.22 2.90 6.73
N GLU A 69 6.35 2.10 6.15
CA GLU A 69 5.89 0.79 6.64
C GLU A 69 6.26 -0.25 5.59
N GLU A 70 6.92 -1.32 6.02
CA GLU A 70 7.37 -2.40 5.13
C GLU A 70 6.81 -3.72 5.66
N ASP A 71 6.48 -4.62 4.74
CA ASP A 71 6.06 -5.96 5.16
C ASP A 71 7.16 -6.64 5.96
N MET A 72 6.85 -6.97 7.22
CA MET A 72 7.76 -7.69 8.10
C MET A 72 7.57 -9.22 8.05
N ALA A 73 6.55 -9.74 7.35
CA ALA A 73 6.16 -11.15 7.41
C ALA A 73 7.20 -12.12 6.80
N GLY A 74 8.27 -11.60 6.17
CA GLY A 74 9.33 -12.43 5.59
C GLY A 74 8.86 -13.18 4.32
N PRO A 75 9.76 -13.89 3.62
CA PRO A 75 9.48 -14.50 2.32
C PRO A 75 8.53 -15.71 2.37
N TYR A 76 7.78 -15.90 3.45
CA TYR A 76 6.87 -17.04 3.59
C TYR A 76 5.47 -16.72 3.06
N ARG A 77 5.37 -16.76 1.72
CA ARG A 77 4.26 -17.34 0.93
C ARG A 77 2.85 -16.80 1.16
N GLY A 78 2.62 -15.49 1.02
CA GLY A 78 1.25 -15.00 0.86
C GLY A 78 0.34 -15.40 2.03
N VAL A 79 0.86 -15.46 3.25
CA VAL A 79 0.02 -15.69 4.42
C VAL A 79 -0.86 -14.47 4.60
N PRO A 80 -2.20 -14.59 4.55
CA PRO A 80 -3.08 -13.46 4.75
C PRO A 80 -2.80 -12.79 6.10
N GLN A 81 -2.46 -11.51 6.06
CA GLN A 81 -2.25 -10.67 7.23
C GLN A 81 -3.51 -9.85 7.50
N PRO A 82 -3.83 -9.52 8.76
CA PRO A 82 -4.91 -8.57 9.05
C PRO A 82 -4.62 -7.18 8.43
N PRO A 83 -5.64 -6.33 8.28
CA PRO A 83 -5.44 -4.92 7.98
C PRO A 83 -4.41 -4.28 8.92
N ARG A 84 -3.60 -3.36 8.40
CA ARG A 84 -2.55 -2.71 9.17
C ARG A 84 -2.87 -1.25 9.42
N ASP A 85 -2.80 -0.86 10.69
CA ASP A 85 -2.87 0.53 11.12
C ASP A 85 -1.55 1.22 10.73
N VAL A 86 -1.64 2.22 9.86
CA VAL A 86 -0.50 3.02 9.36
C VAL A 86 -0.63 4.48 9.77
N THR A 87 -1.50 4.79 10.72
CA THR A 87 -1.81 6.17 11.17
C THR A 87 -0.55 6.94 11.58
N TYR A 88 0.40 6.26 12.21
CA TYR A 88 1.67 6.85 12.68
C TYR A 88 2.57 7.39 11.56
N LEU A 89 2.30 7.07 10.30
CA LEU A 89 3.03 7.63 9.15
C LEU A 89 2.53 9.02 8.72
N PHE A 90 1.35 9.42 9.19
CA PHE A 90 0.65 10.61 8.73
C PHE A 90 0.66 11.71 9.80
N ALA A 91 0.54 12.95 9.34
CA ALA A 91 0.32 14.11 10.18
C ALA A 91 -0.89 14.90 9.66
N PRO A 92 -1.56 15.71 10.51
CA PRO A 92 -2.67 16.56 10.07
C PRO A 92 -2.23 17.47 8.91
N GLY A 93 -2.98 17.47 7.81
CA GLY A 93 -2.69 18.20 6.58
C GLY A 93 -2.58 17.30 5.35
N THR A 94 -1.90 17.78 4.31
CA THR A 94 -1.67 17.03 3.07
C THR A 94 -0.41 16.19 3.18
N ASN A 95 -0.57 14.88 3.00
CA ASN A 95 0.51 13.89 3.01
C ASN A 95 0.68 13.34 1.60
N THR A 96 1.91 13.03 1.20
CA THR A 96 2.21 12.36 -0.07
C THR A 96 2.63 10.93 0.18
N MET A 97 2.04 9.97 -0.53
CA MET A 97 2.27 8.55 -0.30
C MET A 97 2.62 7.79 -1.58
N THR A 98 3.62 6.91 -1.54
CA THR A 98 3.88 5.94 -2.60
C THR A 98 3.77 4.53 -2.04
N PHE A 99 3.29 3.61 -2.86
CA PHE A 99 3.17 2.20 -2.52
C PHE A 99 3.97 1.39 -3.53
N LYS A 100 4.75 0.43 -3.06
CA LYS A 100 5.57 -0.43 -3.90
C LYS A 100 5.40 -1.87 -3.47
N THR A 101 5.38 -2.77 -4.43
CA THR A 101 5.32 -4.21 -4.22
C THR A 101 6.38 -4.87 -5.11
N TRP A 102 7.01 -5.94 -4.63
CA TRP A 102 8.03 -6.64 -5.39
C TRP A 102 8.19 -8.09 -4.92
N SER A 103 8.77 -8.91 -5.79
CA SER A 103 9.10 -10.28 -5.45
C SER A 103 10.43 -10.40 -4.70
N THR A 104 10.51 -11.26 -3.69
CA THR A 104 11.73 -11.60 -2.94
C THR A 104 12.15 -13.05 -3.10
N ILE A 105 11.34 -13.87 -3.77
CA ILE A 105 11.60 -15.27 -4.08
C ILE A 105 11.63 -15.48 -5.60
N CYS A 106 12.01 -16.67 -6.06
CA CYS A 106 11.93 -17.00 -7.47
C CYS A 106 10.53 -17.49 -7.89
N CYS A 107 10.22 -17.26 -9.16
CA CYS A 107 9.21 -17.91 -10.00
C CYS A 107 7.81 -17.29 -10.00
N TYR A 108 7.29 -16.81 -8.87
CA TYR A 108 5.92 -16.32 -8.80
C TYR A 108 5.79 -15.09 -7.94
N TYR A 109 4.86 -14.23 -8.33
CA TYR A 109 4.51 -13.02 -7.62
C TYR A 109 3.00 -12.78 -7.73
N GLY A 110 2.41 -12.40 -6.61
CA GLY A 110 0.99 -12.12 -6.50
C GLY A 110 0.69 -11.28 -5.26
N HIS A 111 -0.42 -10.56 -5.32
CA HIS A 111 -0.94 -9.81 -4.19
C HIS A 111 -2.45 -9.58 -4.32
N THR A 112 -3.10 -9.45 -3.17
CA THR A 112 -4.46 -8.90 -3.08
C THR A 112 -4.49 -7.46 -3.61
N PRO A 113 -5.67 -6.92 -3.95
CA PRO A 113 -5.74 -5.47 -4.12
C PRO A 113 -5.34 -4.79 -2.81
N PHE A 114 -4.79 -3.59 -2.90
CA PHE A 114 -4.52 -2.76 -1.73
C PHE A 114 -5.42 -1.55 -1.74
N TRP A 115 -5.95 -1.22 -0.57
CA TRP A 115 -6.74 -0.05 -0.30
C TRP A 115 -6.13 0.69 0.87
N ILE A 116 -6.14 2.02 0.79
CA ILE A 116 -5.99 2.87 1.97
C ILE A 116 -7.38 3.33 2.40
N VAL A 117 -7.67 3.19 3.69
CA VAL A 117 -8.98 3.46 4.28
C VAL A 117 -8.80 4.39 5.47
N THR A 118 -9.65 5.40 5.58
CA THR A 118 -9.69 6.34 6.70
C THR A 118 -11.08 6.40 7.29
N ASP A 119 -11.21 6.52 8.61
CA ASP A 119 -12.49 6.72 9.29
C ASP A 119 -12.90 8.22 9.35
N SER A 120 -11.98 9.14 9.02
CA SER A 120 -12.13 10.60 9.22
C SER A 120 -11.65 11.53 8.08
N GLY A 121 -10.97 11.02 7.03
CA GLY A 121 -10.28 11.86 6.04
C GLY A 121 -10.90 11.87 4.63
N ILE A 122 -10.50 12.84 3.79
CA ILE A 122 -10.80 12.87 2.36
C ILE A 122 -9.58 12.34 1.60
N ILE A 123 -9.75 11.30 0.79
CA ILE A 123 -8.67 10.74 -0.03
C ILE A 123 -8.89 11.16 -1.49
N PRO A 124 -8.06 12.06 -2.05
CA PRO A 124 -8.02 12.30 -3.49
C PRO A 124 -7.83 11.02 -4.30
N LYS A 125 -8.66 10.82 -5.34
CA LYS A 125 -8.42 9.79 -6.36
C LYS A 125 -7.15 10.13 -7.15
N LYS A 126 -6.25 9.17 -7.32
CA LYS A 126 -4.98 9.41 -8.03
C LYS A 126 -5.02 9.00 -9.51
N PRO A 127 -4.34 9.74 -10.41
CA PRO A 127 -4.00 9.31 -11.77
C PRO A 127 -3.11 8.06 -11.78
N CYS A 128 -3.54 7.02 -12.49
CA CYS A 128 -2.75 5.83 -12.77
C CYS A 128 -1.55 6.17 -13.67
N VAL A 129 -0.32 6.03 -13.17
CA VAL A 129 0.87 5.89 -14.02
C VAL A 129 1.47 4.53 -13.67
N VAL A 130 1.35 3.59 -14.58
CA VAL A 130 1.99 2.28 -14.48
C VAL A 130 3.22 2.34 -15.37
N ASP A 131 4.41 2.51 -14.77
CA ASP A 131 5.66 2.29 -15.49
C ASP A 131 5.94 0.78 -15.51
N ILE A 132 5.53 0.12 -16.60
CA ILE A 132 6.01 -1.22 -16.91
C ILE A 132 7.37 -1.05 -17.58
N LYS A 133 8.46 -1.30 -16.85
CA LYS A 133 9.78 -1.45 -17.47
C LYS A 133 9.86 -2.82 -18.11
N LEU A 134 9.81 -2.84 -19.45
CA LEU A 134 10.07 -3.99 -20.31
C LEU A 134 11.58 -4.25 -20.41
#